data_AF-A0A7J7P7Q3-F1
#
_entry.id   AF-A0A7J7P7Q3-F1
#
_cell.length_a   1.000
_cell.length_b   1.000
_cell.length_c   1.000
_cell.angle_alpha   90.00
_cell.angle_beta   90.00
_cell.angle_gamma   90.00
#
_symmetry.space_group_name_H-M   'P 1'
#
loop_
_entity.id
_entity.type
_entity.pdbx_description
1 polymer ?
#
loop_
_entity_poly.entity_id
_entity_poly.type
_entity_poly.pdbx_seq_one_letter_code
_entity_poly.pdbx_strand_id
1 'polypeptide(L)'
;MLFKDSCNRKSNQQNLGTIKSSNLCTEIIEYTSPTEAAVCNLADIALPQYVREKDNISQLKKKILYNVKKSSDLLKTTVFNSQLDLQLLKKLRVSTRPQKAPVKATVKNLAFTTTYYAECYSIIESLYQAADLCENV
;
A
#
# COMPACT_ATOMS: atom_id res chain seq x y z
N MET A 1 -4.47 -16.41 10.33
CA MET A 1 -3.37 -16.65 11.31
C MET A 1 -2.19 -15.78 10.90
N LEU A 2 -1.55 -15.09 11.85
CA LEU A 2 -0.41 -14.19 11.58
C LEU A 2 0.81 -14.60 12.41
N PHE A 3 2.00 -14.36 11.85
CA PHE A 3 3.28 -14.75 12.46
C PHE A 3 4.04 -13.52 12.97
N LYS A 4 3.91 -13.27 14.27
CA LYS A 4 4.47 -12.08 14.96
C LYS A 4 5.93 -11.80 14.58
N ASP A 5 6.78 -12.82 14.60
CA ASP A 5 8.22 -12.65 14.40
C ASP A 5 8.55 -12.30 12.94
N SER A 6 7.83 -12.89 11.99
CA SER A 6 7.98 -12.55 10.57
C SER A 6 7.53 -11.12 10.28
N CYS A 7 6.42 -10.69 10.89
CA CYS A 7 5.90 -9.33 10.79
C CYS A 7 6.90 -8.30 11.34
N ASN A 8 7.48 -8.55 12.51
CA ASN A 8 8.40 -7.61 13.15
C ASN A 8 9.77 -7.56 12.45
N ARG A 9 10.33 -8.71 12.05
CA ARG A 9 11.67 -8.78 11.41
C ARG A 9 11.72 -8.17 10.01
N LYS A 10 10.59 -8.09 9.30
CA LYS A 10 10.51 -7.60 7.91
C LYS A 10 9.85 -6.23 7.78
N SER A 11 9.45 -5.59 8.88
CA SER A 11 8.77 -4.30 8.83
C SER A 11 9.77 -3.16 8.72
N ASN A 12 9.50 -2.20 7.84
CA ASN A 12 10.24 -0.94 7.77
C ASN A 12 10.02 -0.06 9.03
N GLN A 13 9.07 -0.42 9.90
CA GLN A 13 8.77 0.27 11.16
C GLN A 13 9.41 -0.40 12.40
N GLN A 14 10.35 -1.32 12.22
CA GLN A 14 11.00 -2.02 13.34
C GLN A 14 11.71 -1.07 14.33
N ASN A 15 12.11 0.11 13.88
CA ASN A 15 12.71 1.17 14.69
C ASN A 15 11.72 1.85 15.66
N LEU A 16 10.40 1.74 15.42
CA LEU A 16 9.38 2.35 16.26
C LEU A 16 9.04 1.49 17.49
N GLY A 17 9.33 0.19 17.43
CA GLY A 17 9.07 -0.79 18.48
C GLY A 17 8.36 -2.03 17.97
N THR A 18 7.90 -2.88 18.90
CA THR A 18 7.23 -4.15 18.55
C THR A 18 5.80 -3.93 18.07
N ILE A 19 5.51 -4.41 16.87
CA ILE A 19 4.16 -4.51 16.29
C ILE A 19 3.42 -5.65 16.98
N LYS A 20 2.23 -5.33 17.52
CA LYS A 20 1.47 -6.22 18.41
C LYS A 20 0.28 -6.90 17.75
N SER A 21 -0.23 -6.34 16.65
CA SER A 21 -1.43 -6.82 15.97
C SER A 21 -1.44 -6.40 14.49
N SER A 22 -2.47 -6.85 13.78
CA SER A 22 -2.82 -6.41 12.42
C SER A 22 -4.24 -5.80 12.44
N ASN A 23 -4.78 -5.47 11.26
CA ASN A 23 -6.16 -5.05 11.09
C ASN A 23 -7.14 -6.25 10.94
N LEU A 24 -8.42 -5.95 10.76
CA LEU A 24 -9.51 -6.92 10.58
C LEU A 24 -9.23 -7.92 9.45
N CYS A 25 -8.65 -7.45 8.35
CA CYS A 25 -8.39 -8.25 7.16
C CYS A 25 -6.99 -8.89 7.15
N THR A 26 -6.20 -8.74 8.22
CA THR A 26 -4.89 -9.39 8.43
C THR A 26 -3.79 -9.01 7.44
N GLU A 27 -3.88 -7.84 6.84
CA GLU A 27 -3.02 -7.38 5.73
C GLU A 27 -2.17 -6.16 6.07
N ILE A 28 -2.50 -5.47 7.17
CA ILE A 28 -1.83 -4.26 7.62
C ILE A 28 -0.96 -4.60 8.83
N ILE A 29 0.33 -4.28 8.75
CA ILE A 29 1.31 -4.56 9.79
C ILE A 29 1.98 -3.23 10.16
N GLU A 30 1.38 -2.51 11.11
CA GLU A 30 1.79 -1.17 11.51
C GLU A 30 1.98 -1.08 13.02
N TYR A 31 2.92 -0.24 13.44
CA TYR A 31 3.20 0.00 14.84
C TYR A 31 2.07 0.80 15.52
N THR A 32 1.65 0.35 16.69
CA THR A 32 0.68 1.04 17.56
C THR A 32 1.22 1.16 18.98
N SER A 33 0.85 2.24 19.67
CA SER A 33 1.17 2.46 21.08
C SER A 33 -0.07 2.93 21.86
N PRO A 34 -0.03 2.96 23.20
CA PRO A 34 -1.16 3.47 24.00
C PRO A 34 -1.55 4.92 23.69
N THR A 35 -0.65 5.69 23.09
CA THR A 35 -0.87 7.09 22.70
C THR A 35 -1.00 7.28 21.19
N GLU A 36 -0.94 6.21 20.40
CA GLU A 36 -0.88 6.29 18.95
C GLU A 36 -1.58 5.09 18.30
N ALA A 37 -2.73 5.36 17.69
CA ALA A 37 -3.40 4.41 16.80
C ALA A 37 -2.84 4.55 15.36
N ALA A 38 -2.68 3.41 14.68
CA ALA A 38 -2.23 3.35 13.29
C ALA A 38 -3.44 3.35 12.35
N VAL A 39 -3.30 4.02 11.20
CA VAL A 39 -4.34 4.10 10.18
C VAL A 39 -3.70 3.89 8.81
N CYS A 40 -4.32 3.04 8.01
CA CYS A 40 -3.89 2.74 6.66
C CYS A 40 -4.81 3.38 5.64
N ASN A 41 -4.22 4.05 4.65
CA ASN A 41 -4.94 4.49 3.45
C ASN A 41 -4.81 3.42 2.37
N LEU A 42 -5.95 2.97 1.86
CA LEU A 42 -6.03 1.87 0.89
C LEU A 42 -6.31 2.41 -0.51
N ALA A 43 -5.62 1.87 -1.51
CA ALA A 43 -5.96 2.10 -2.91
C ALA A 43 -5.76 0.85 -3.76
N ASP A 44 -6.76 0.58 -4.61
CA ASP A 44 -6.79 -0.60 -5.46
C ASP A 44 -6.45 -0.27 -6.92
N ILE A 45 -5.63 -1.13 -7.53
CA ILE A 45 -5.27 -1.10 -8.94
C ILE A 45 -6.02 -2.22 -9.66
N ALA A 46 -6.90 -1.85 -10.59
CA ALA A 46 -7.63 -2.80 -11.42
C ALA A 46 -6.76 -3.29 -12.59
N LEU A 47 -6.03 -4.39 -12.38
CA LEU A 47 -5.08 -4.92 -13.36
C LEU A 47 -5.67 -5.15 -14.77
N PRO A 48 -6.91 -5.64 -14.95
CA PRO A 48 -7.49 -5.86 -16.27
C PRO A 48 -7.57 -4.61 -17.15
N GLN A 49 -7.63 -3.41 -16.56
CA GLN A 49 -7.67 -2.17 -17.34
C GLN A 49 -6.37 -1.89 -18.12
N TYR A 50 -5.28 -2.56 -17.73
CA TYR A 50 -3.95 -2.34 -18.31
C TYR A 50 -3.49 -3.48 -19.22
N VAL A 51 -4.27 -4.56 -19.30
CA VAL A 51 -3.98 -5.76 -20.11
C VAL A 51 -4.62 -5.62 -21.48
N ARG A 52 -3.84 -5.79 -22.56
CA ARG A 52 -4.35 -5.94 -23.92
C ARG A 52 -3.72 -7.16 -24.58
N GLU A 53 -4.46 -7.85 -25.45
CA GLU A 53 -4.03 -9.10 -26.10
C GLU A 53 -2.67 -9.02 -26.82
N LYS A 54 -2.27 -7.83 -27.27
CA LYS A 54 -1.00 -7.60 -27.99
C LYS A 54 0.10 -6.96 -27.15
N ASP A 55 -0.19 -6.60 -25.90
CA ASP A 55 0.80 -5.95 -25.06
C ASP A 55 1.81 -7.00 -24.57
N ASN A 56 3.09 -6.65 -24.56
CA ASN A 56 4.11 -7.44 -23.87
C ASN A 56 4.20 -7.02 -22.40
N ILE A 57 4.84 -7.86 -21.57
CA ILE A 57 5.00 -7.61 -20.13
C ILE A 57 5.65 -6.25 -19.86
N SER A 58 6.64 -5.84 -20.67
CA SER A 58 7.32 -4.55 -20.53
C SER A 58 6.38 -3.35 -20.66
N GLN A 59 5.38 -3.41 -21.55
CA GLN A 59 4.36 -2.38 -21.69
C GLN A 59 3.41 -2.35 -20.49
N LEU A 60 2.99 -3.54 -20.01
CA LEU A 60 2.17 -3.66 -18.81
C LEU A 60 2.88 -3.06 -17.58
N LYS A 61 4.18 -3.36 -17.40
CA LYS A 61 5.00 -2.81 -16.31
C LYS A 61 4.99 -1.28 -16.30
N LYS A 62 5.21 -0.64 -17.46
CA LYS A 62 5.19 0.83 -17.58
C LYS A 62 3.83 1.43 -17.23
N LYS A 63 2.74 0.80 -17.69
CA LYS A 63 1.38 1.25 -17.39
C LYS A 63 1.08 1.15 -15.90
N ILE A 64 1.43 0.02 -15.27
CA ILE A 64 1.24 -0.18 -13.83
C ILE A 64 2.04 0.86 -13.04
N LEU A 65 3.33 1.03 -13.36
CA LEU A 65 4.21 2.01 -12.69
C LEU A 65 3.63 3.43 -12.72
N TYR A 66 3.17 3.88 -13.88
CA TYR A 66 2.57 5.21 -14.04
C TYR A 66 1.33 5.39 -13.16
N ASN A 67 0.44 4.38 -13.14
CA ASN A 67 -0.81 4.47 -12.38
C ASN A 67 -0.59 4.36 -10.87
N VAL A 68 0.31 3.50 -10.40
CA VAL A 68 0.69 3.40 -8.98
C VAL A 68 1.20 4.76 -8.48
N LYS A 69 2.12 5.38 -9.23
CA LYS A 69 2.66 6.72 -8.89
C LYS A 69 1.56 7.76 -8.84
N LYS A 70 0.73 7.83 -9.87
CA LYS A 70 -0.40 8.77 -9.94
C LYS A 70 -1.37 8.59 -8.75
N SER A 71 -1.70 7.35 -8.41
CA SER A 71 -2.57 7.04 -7.27
C SER A 71 -1.93 7.40 -5.94
N SER A 72 -0.63 7.14 -5.76
CA SER A 72 0.11 7.56 -4.57
C SER A 72 0.08 9.08 -4.40
N ASP A 73 0.33 9.85 -5.46
CA ASP A 73 0.31 11.32 -5.40
C ASP A 73 -1.09 11.88 -5.06
N LEU A 74 -2.14 11.26 -5.63
CA LEU A 74 -3.54 11.58 -5.32
C LEU A 74 -3.91 11.26 -3.87
N LEU A 75 -3.40 10.15 -3.33
CA LEU A 75 -3.67 9.76 -1.94
C LEU A 75 -2.93 10.67 -0.97
N LYS A 76 -1.65 10.98 -1.23
CA LYS A 76 -0.89 11.96 -0.43
C LYS A 76 -1.67 13.28 -0.36
N THR A 77 -2.08 13.83 -1.50
CA THR A 77 -2.82 15.09 -1.55
C THR A 77 -4.21 14.99 -0.89
N THR A 78 -4.95 13.91 -1.07
CA THR A 78 -6.28 13.72 -0.47
C THR A 78 -6.22 13.55 1.05
N VAL A 79 -5.25 12.78 1.56
CA VAL A 79 -5.03 12.56 3.00
C VAL A 79 -4.62 13.85 3.72
N PHE A 80 -3.88 14.75 3.03
CA PHE A 80 -3.58 16.08 3.56
C PHE A 80 -4.76 17.06 3.43
N ASN A 81 -5.60 16.93 2.40
CA ASN A 81 -6.67 17.90 2.07
C ASN A 81 -8.06 17.54 2.62
N SER A 82 -8.30 16.32 3.11
CA SER A 82 -9.52 16.00 3.84
C SER A 82 -9.46 16.61 5.24
N GLN A 83 -9.70 17.92 5.32
CA GLN A 83 -9.82 18.71 6.56
C GLN A 83 -10.91 18.19 7.52
N LEU A 84 -11.72 17.21 7.12
CA LEU A 84 -12.84 16.70 7.92
C LEU A 84 -12.40 15.84 9.12
N ASP A 85 -11.16 15.34 9.17
CA ASP A 85 -10.78 14.33 10.17
C ASP A 85 -9.69 14.75 11.17
N LEU A 86 -8.99 15.88 10.95
CA LEU A 86 -7.90 16.29 11.84
C LEU A 86 -8.35 16.55 13.29
N GLN A 87 -9.59 16.99 13.52
CA GLN A 87 -10.11 17.19 14.88
C GLN A 87 -10.60 15.90 15.55
N LEU A 88 -11.19 14.97 14.79
CA LEU A 88 -11.66 13.68 15.30
C LEU A 88 -10.49 12.72 15.53
N LEU A 89 -9.53 12.66 14.61
CA LEU A 89 -8.28 11.91 14.72
C LEU A 89 -7.40 12.39 15.89
N LYS A 90 -7.36 13.71 16.15
CA LYS A 90 -6.71 14.27 17.36
C LYS A 90 -7.40 13.80 18.64
N LYS A 91 -8.74 13.75 18.67
CA LYS A 91 -9.51 13.20 19.82
C LYS A 91 -9.25 11.70 20.02
N LEU A 92 -9.08 10.96 18.93
CA LEU A 92 -8.81 9.52 18.92
C LEU A 92 -7.31 9.16 19.06
N ARG A 93 -6.42 10.15 19.21
CA ARG A 93 -4.95 9.98 19.31
C ARG A 93 -4.37 9.12 18.17
N VAL A 94 -4.83 9.38 16.94
CA VAL A 94 -4.35 8.69 15.75
C VAL A 94 -3.05 9.32 15.26
N SER A 95 -2.08 8.50 14.82
CA SER A 95 -0.88 9.02 14.18
C SER A 95 -1.21 9.65 12.84
N THR A 96 -0.93 10.94 12.68
CA THR A 96 -1.05 11.65 11.40
C THR A 96 0.31 12.12 10.87
N ARG A 97 1.42 11.58 11.40
CA ARG A 97 2.76 11.98 10.96
C ARG A 97 3.04 11.41 9.56
N PRO A 98 3.63 12.18 8.62
CA PRO A 98 3.93 11.71 7.26
C PRO A 98 4.81 10.45 7.23
N GLN A 99 5.75 10.31 8.18
CA GLN A 99 6.57 9.10 8.38
C GLN A 99 5.79 7.88 8.88
N LYS A 100 4.50 8.02 9.19
CA LYS A 100 3.63 7.01 9.81
C LYS A 100 2.24 6.94 9.17
N ALA A 101 2.07 7.52 7.99
CA ALA A 101 0.83 7.45 7.21
C ALA A 101 1.05 6.57 5.98
N PRO A 102 1.27 5.25 6.17
CA PRO A 102 1.53 4.34 5.07
C PRO A 102 0.30 4.25 4.15
N VAL A 103 0.60 4.17 2.86
CA VAL A 103 -0.40 3.88 1.82
C VAL A 103 -0.21 2.42 1.42
N LYS A 104 -1.27 1.62 1.55
CA LYS A 104 -1.28 0.28 0.97
C LYS A 104 -1.88 0.34 -0.42
N ALA A 105 -1.05 0.02 -1.41
CA ALA A 105 -1.50 -0.29 -2.75
C ALA A 105 -1.86 -1.79 -2.85
N THR A 106 -3.07 -2.08 -3.32
CA THR A 106 -3.57 -3.43 -3.59
C THR A 106 -3.83 -3.62 -5.07
N VAL A 107 -3.84 -4.87 -5.52
CA VAL A 107 -4.27 -5.24 -6.87
C VAL A 107 -5.56 -6.03 -6.84
N LYS A 108 -6.44 -5.73 -7.78
CA LYS A 108 -7.69 -6.46 -7.99
C LYS A 108 -7.64 -7.25 -9.30
N ASN A 109 -8.35 -8.37 -9.30
CA ASN A 109 -8.57 -9.23 -10.48
C ASN A 109 -7.28 -9.79 -11.10
N LEU A 110 -6.28 -10.11 -10.28
CA LEU A 110 -5.04 -10.75 -10.75
C LEU A 110 -5.33 -12.04 -11.53
N ALA A 111 -6.28 -12.87 -11.07
CA ALA A 111 -6.68 -14.11 -11.75
C ALA A 111 -7.13 -13.90 -13.21
N PHE A 112 -7.75 -12.75 -13.52
CA PHE A 112 -8.14 -12.42 -14.88
C PHE A 112 -6.91 -12.05 -15.73
N THR A 113 -6.01 -11.24 -15.16
CA THR A 113 -4.75 -10.87 -15.81
C THR A 113 -3.86 -12.08 -16.07
N THR A 114 -3.90 -13.10 -15.21
CA THR A 114 -3.10 -14.31 -15.37
C THR A 114 -3.54 -15.20 -16.52
N THR A 115 -4.79 -15.05 -16.98
CA THR A 115 -5.26 -15.70 -18.21
C THR A 115 -4.50 -15.20 -19.45
N TYR A 116 -4.02 -13.95 -19.41
CA TYR A 116 -3.27 -13.31 -20.51
C TYR A 116 -1.76 -13.37 -20.31
N TYR A 117 -1.28 -13.44 -19.06
CA TYR A 117 0.14 -13.48 -18.73
C TYR A 117 0.42 -14.51 -17.62
N ALA A 118 1.27 -15.50 -17.89
CA ALA A 118 1.63 -16.53 -16.92
C ALA A 118 2.52 -16.02 -15.75
N GLU A 119 3.00 -14.78 -15.80
CA GLU A 119 4.01 -14.26 -14.87
C GLU A 119 3.44 -13.33 -13.78
N CYS A 120 2.74 -13.90 -12.78
CA CYS A 120 2.27 -13.16 -11.61
C CYS A 120 3.40 -12.44 -10.86
N TYR A 121 4.55 -13.11 -10.75
CA TYR A 121 5.68 -12.64 -9.96
C TYR A 121 6.24 -11.32 -10.51
N SER A 122 6.46 -11.26 -11.82
CA SER A 122 6.93 -10.06 -12.54
C SER A 122 6.02 -8.84 -12.32
N ILE A 123 4.70 -9.08 -12.20
CA ILE A 123 3.71 -8.02 -11.94
C ILE A 123 3.84 -7.52 -10.50
N ILE A 124 3.90 -8.42 -9.52
CA ILE A 124 4.05 -8.09 -8.09
C ILE A 124 5.37 -7.34 -7.84
N GLU A 125 6.47 -7.80 -8.43
CA GLU A 125 7.77 -7.14 -8.32
C GLU A 125 7.72 -5.71 -8.89
N SER A 126 7.04 -5.52 -10.02
CA SER A 126 6.91 -4.20 -10.64
C SER A 126 6.03 -3.25 -9.81
N LEU A 127 4.99 -3.78 -9.15
CA LEU A 127 4.16 -3.02 -8.21
C LEU A 127 4.98 -2.60 -6.98
N TYR A 128 5.80 -3.50 -6.46
CA TYR A 128 6.68 -3.20 -5.34
C TYR A 128 7.70 -2.11 -5.70
N GLN A 129 8.40 -2.24 -6.84
CA GLN A 129 9.31 -1.21 -7.34
C GLN A 129 8.61 0.14 -7.56
N ALA A 130 7.38 0.11 -8.06
CA ALA A 130 6.58 1.32 -8.24
C ALA A 130 6.22 2.01 -6.92
N ALA A 131 5.89 1.23 -5.90
CA ALA A 131 5.56 1.73 -4.56
C ALA A 131 6.80 2.27 -3.81
N ASP A 132 7.93 1.57 -3.89
CA ASP A 132 9.19 1.97 -3.24
C ASP A 132 9.73 3.30 -3.81
N LEU A 133 9.57 3.52 -5.11
CA LEU A 133 9.84 4.81 -5.75
C LEU A 133 8.94 5.96 -5.25
N CYS A 134 7.80 5.66 -4.63
CA CYS A 134 6.91 6.66 -4.06
C CYS A 134 7.23 6.99 -2.59
N GLU A 135 7.94 6.10 -1.87
CA GLU A 135 8.39 6.32 -0.49
C GLU A 135 9.68 7.15 -0.40
N ASN A 136 10.52 7.10 -1.44
CA ASN A 136 11.82 7.80 -1.50
C ASN A 136 11.77 9.22 -2.12
N VAL A 137 10.61 9.88 -2.12
CA VAL A 137 10.41 11.27 -2.59
C VAL A 137 9.87 12.14 -1.47
#